data_AF-A0A536GKP7-F1
#
_entry.id   AF-A0A536GKP7-F1
#
_cell.length_a   1.000
_cell.length_b   1.000
_cell.length_c   1.000
_cell.angle_alpha   90.00
_cell.angle_beta   90.00
_cell.angle_gamma   90.00
#
_symmetry.space_group_name_H-M   'P 1'
#
loop_
_entity.id
_entity.type
_entity.pdbx_description
1 polymer ?
#
loop_
_entity_poly.entity_id
_entity_poly.type
_entity_poly.pdbx_seq_one_letter_code
_entity_poly.pdbx_strand_id
1 'polypeptide(L)'
;MTALMTFAPSVAASSGPAVRGGGVVDGDPGTTSQLGFTATSSGGSFLCVMAGRSGKFLFGPWQSIQQMHVQGRVTPGSLSISGGVATFSGTATIHVVGTTSTGRLAMTLTGVPFTSTQAAGGAGVAWHQLDVSGVGTFGPAFMKSGHITIWP
;
A
#
# COMPACT_ATOMS: atom_id res chain seq x y z
N MET A 1 -59.33 -11.11 -8.20
CA MET A 1 -58.22 -11.86 -7.59
C MET A 1 -56.98 -10.98 -7.66
N THR A 2 -56.59 -10.36 -6.55
CA THR A 2 -55.43 -9.46 -6.48
C THR A 2 -54.23 -10.28 -6.04
N ALA A 3 -53.23 -10.42 -6.91
CA ALA A 3 -52.01 -11.15 -6.59
C ALA A 3 -51.05 -10.25 -5.79
N LEU A 4 -50.75 -10.66 -4.55
CA LEU A 4 -49.68 -10.09 -3.73
C LEU A 4 -48.33 -10.59 -4.26
N MET A 5 -47.54 -9.69 -4.85
CA MET A 5 -46.14 -9.97 -5.17
C MET A 5 -45.31 -9.91 -3.88
N THR A 6 -44.82 -11.07 -3.44
CA THR A 6 -43.88 -11.17 -2.33
C THR A 6 -42.47 -10.86 -2.87
N PHE A 7 -41.89 -9.73 -2.48
CA PHE A 7 -40.46 -9.50 -2.71
C PHE A 7 -39.67 -10.39 -1.76
N ALA A 8 -38.87 -11.30 -2.29
CA ALA A 8 -37.90 -12.04 -1.49
C ALA A 8 -36.91 -11.03 -0.86
N PRO A 9 -36.56 -11.16 0.42
CA PRO A 9 -35.53 -10.32 1.01
C PRO A 9 -34.21 -10.59 0.28
N SER A 10 -33.65 -9.56 -0.36
CA SER A 10 -32.29 -9.59 -0.87
C SER A 10 -31.36 -9.89 0.29
N VAL A 11 -30.77 -11.09 0.31
CA VAL A 11 -29.70 -11.43 1.23
C VAL A 11 -28.58 -10.42 0.98
N ALA A 12 -28.36 -9.51 1.93
CA ALA A 12 -27.22 -8.60 1.86
C ALA A 12 -25.97 -9.46 1.72
N ALA A 13 -25.29 -9.35 0.58
CA ALA A 13 -24.01 -10.02 0.39
C ALA A 13 -23.12 -9.61 1.57
N SER A 14 -22.72 -10.58 2.39
CA SER A 14 -21.68 -10.35 3.39
C SER A 14 -20.47 -9.87 2.61
N SER A 15 -20.14 -8.57 2.76
CA SER A 15 -18.92 -8.04 2.20
C SER A 15 -17.79 -8.78 2.89
N GLY A 16 -17.08 -9.63 2.15
CA GLY A 16 -15.95 -10.37 2.68
C GLY A 16 -14.85 -9.44 3.20
N PRO A 17 -13.77 -10.02 3.77
CA PRO A 17 -12.67 -9.27 4.35
C PRO A 17 -12.16 -8.18 3.40
N ALA A 18 -11.96 -6.98 3.91
CA ALA A 18 -11.48 -5.84 3.15
C ALA A 18 -10.62 -4.91 4.01
N VAL A 19 -9.68 -4.23 3.36
CA VAL A 19 -8.97 -3.10 3.95
C VAL A 19 -8.83 -2.00 2.91
N ARG A 20 -9.01 -0.76 3.33
CA ARG A 20 -8.73 0.43 2.53
C ARG A 20 -8.00 1.43 3.39
N GLY A 21 -7.01 2.08 2.80
CA GLY A 21 -6.32 3.15 3.48
C GLY A 21 -5.56 4.05 2.55
N GLY A 22 -5.17 5.19 3.06
CA GLY A 22 -4.32 6.12 2.34
C GLY A 22 -4.11 7.41 3.10
N GLY A 23 -3.05 8.12 2.74
CA GLY A 23 -2.60 9.32 3.40
C GLY A 23 -1.08 9.43 3.39
N VAL A 24 -0.55 10.10 4.40
CA VAL A 24 0.86 10.42 4.49
C VAL A 24 1.49 9.58 5.59
N VAL A 25 2.53 8.82 5.25
CA VAL A 25 3.29 7.96 6.15
C VAL A 25 4.74 8.43 6.17
N ASP A 26 5.29 8.64 7.38
CA ASP A 26 6.67 9.08 7.62
C ASP A 26 7.04 10.49 7.06
N GLY A 27 8.09 11.11 7.61
CA GLY A 27 8.86 12.20 6.98
C GLY A 27 8.38 13.66 7.16
N ASP A 28 9.36 14.56 7.02
CA ASP A 28 9.18 16.00 6.76
C ASP A 28 8.82 16.23 5.27
N PRO A 29 8.38 17.43 4.85
CA PRO A 29 8.16 17.75 3.44
C PRO A 29 9.37 17.38 2.57
N GLY A 30 9.15 16.56 1.54
CA GLY A 30 10.23 16.08 0.66
C GLY A 30 10.95 14.81 1.13
N THR A 31 10.51 14.17 2.21
CA THR A 31 10.88 12.78 2.58
C THR A 31 9.66 11.90 2.83
N THR A 32 8.49 12.48 2.62
CA THR A 32 7.17 11.96 2.97
C THR A 32 6.73 10.88 1.98
N SER A 33 6.11 9.81 2.49
CA SER A 33 5.53 8.77 1.64
C SER A 33 4.02 8.98 1.53
N GLN A 34 3.52 9.15 0.31
CA GLN A 34 2.08 9.12 0.05
C GLN A 34 1.65 7.69 -0.25
N LEU A 35 0.68 7.22 0.53
CA LEU A 35 0.17 5.85 0.47
C LEU A 35 -1.27 5.85 0.00
N GLY A 36 -1.65 4.85 -0.79
CA GLY A 36 -3.05 4.53 -1.09
C GLY A 36 -3.19 3.05 -1.42
N PHE A 37 -4.16 2.37 -0.81
CA PHE A 37 -4.37 0.96 -1.07
C PHE A 37 -5.81 0.51 -0.83
N THR A 38 -6.16 -0.57 -1.52
CA THR A 38 -7.35 -1.38 -1.31
C THR A 38 -6.96 -2.84 -1.40
N ALA A 39 -7.52 -3.68 -0.53
CA ALA A 39 -7.41 -5.12 -0.66
C ALA A 39 -8.72 -5.77 -0.21
N THR A 40 -9.14 -6.79 -0.94
CA THR A 40 -10.28 -7.65 -0.67
C THR A 40 -9.90 -9.09 -1.00
N SER A 41 -10.80 -10.06 -0.75
CA SER A 41 -10.60 -11.44 -1.20
C SER A 41 -10.41 -11.58 -2.71
N SER A 42 -10.96 -10.68 -3.53
CA SER A 42 -10.80 -10.67 -4.99
C SER A 42 -9.56 -9.91 -5.48
N GLY A 43 -8.73 -9.39 -4.57
CA GLY A 43 -7.55 -8.58 -4.89
C GLY A 43 -7.78 -7.10 -4.60
N GLY A 44 -7.05 -6.23 -5.31
CA GLY A 44 -7.04 -4.80 -5.06
C GLY A 44 -5.81 -4.10 -5.63
N SER A 45 -5.53 -2.90 -5.13
CA SER A 45 -4.44 -2.04 -5.61
C SER A 45 -3.59 -1.50 -4.48
N PHE A 46 -2.33 -1.22 -4.79
CA PHE A 46 -1.38 -0.58 -3.90
C PHE A 46 -0.66 0.54 -4.64
N LEU A 47 -0.46 1.67 -3.95
CA LEU A 47 0.27 2.82 -4.41
C LEU A 47 1.09 3.38 -3.26
N CYS A 48 2.39 3.54 -3.49
CA CYS A 48 3.27 4.31 -2.63
C CYS A 48 4.13 5.24 -3.48
N VAL A 49 4.12 6.53 -3.16
CA VAL A 49 4.98 7.53 -3.77
C VAL A 49 5.90 8.10 -2.70
N MET A 50 7.20 7.96 -2.90
CA MET A 50 8.24 8.56 -2.07
C MET A 50 8.95 9.63 -2.88
N ALA A 51 9.22 10.79 -2.29
CA ALA A 51 9.99 11.86 -2.93
C ALA A 51 11.15 12.30 -2.02
N GLY A 52 12.20 12.82 -2.65
CA GLY A 52 13.30 13.61 -2.05
C GLY A 52 14.14 12.94 -0.97
N ARG A 53 14.27 11.61 -1.00
CA ARG A 53 14.98 10.85 0.04
C ARG A 53 16.43 10.58 -0.40
N SER A 54 17.41 10.96 0.43
CA SER A 54 18.85 10.82 0.16
C SER A 54 19.50 9.76 1.05
N GLY A 55 20.38 8.93 0.46
CA GLY A 55 21.12 7.86 1.16
C GLY A 55 20.27 6.68 1.66
N LYS A 56 20.96 5.64 2.18
CA LYS A 56 20.40 4.47 2.89
C LYS A 56 19.44 3.56 2.11
N PHE A 57 19.41 3.65 0.78
CA PHE A 57 18.72 2.64 -0.02
C PHE A 57 19.60 1.39 -0.12
N LEU A 58 19.07 0.25 0.29
CA LEU A 58 19.78 -1.03 0.27
C LEU A 58 19.77 -1.68 -1.13
N PHE A 59 19.39 -0.93 -2.16
CA PHE A 59 19.21 -1.43 -3.51
C PHE A 59 19.66 -0.39 -4.55
N GLY A 60 20.13 -0.87 -5.70
CA GLY A 60 20.53 -0.03 -6.84
C GLY A 60 21.73 0.89 -6.59
N PRO A 61 22.12 1.70 -7.59
CA PRO A 61 23.31 2.57 -7.53
C PRO A 61 23.01 3.96 -6.93
N TRP A 62 21.95 4.11 -6.15
CA TRP A 62 21.38 5.42 -5.80
C TRP A 62 22.19 6.14 -4.72
N GLN A 63 22.65 7.35 -5.04
CA GLN A 63 23.14 8.31 -4.03
C GLN A 63 21.97 9.13 -3.46
N SER A 64 21.02 9.53 -4.32
CA SER A 64 19.77 10.16 -3.91
C SER A 64 18.61 9.68 -4.78
N ILE A 65 17.43 9.54 -4.20
CA ILE A 65 16.19 9.26 -4.90
C ILE A 65 15.34 10.52 -4.87
N GLN A 66 15.15 11.11 -6.05
CA GLN A 66 14.30 12.29 -6.22
C GLN A 66 12.83 11.88 -6.14
N GLN A 67 12.49 10.75 -6.76
CA GLN A 67 11.16 10.19 -6.73
C GLN A 67 11.20 8.68 -6.91
N MET A 68 10.39 7.97 -6.14
CA MET A 68 10.08 6.56 -6.33
C MET A 68 8.57 6.36 -6.30
N HIS A 69 8.06 5.60 -7.25
CA HIS A 69 6.66 5.25 -7.37
C HIS A 69 6.55 3.73 -7.41
N VAL A 70 5.90 3.16 -6.40
CA VAL A 70 5.58 1.74 -6.28
C VAL A 70 4.09 1.57 -6.55
N GLN A 71 3.73 1.00 -7.69
CA GLN A 71 2.36 0.70 -8.05
C GLN A 71 2.17 -0.81 -8.14
N GLY A 72 1.29 -1.36 -7.31
CA GLY A 72 1.08 -2.78 -7.18
C GLY A 72 -0.36 -3.22 -7.40
N ARG A 73 -0.50 -4.48 -7.82
CA ARG A 73 -1.77 -5.22 -7.74
C ARG A 73 -1.70 -6.18 -6.57
N VAL A 74 -2.75 -6.21 -5.77
CA VAL A 74 -2.89 -7.17 -4.68
C VAL A 74 -3.33 -8.52 -5.26
N THR A 75 -2.62 -9.58 -4.89
CA THR A 75 -2.94 -10.94 -5.30
C THR A 75 -4.27 -11.37 -4.68
N PRO A 76 -5.23 -11.90 -5.46
CA PRO A 76 -6.47 -12.44 -4.92
C PRO A 76 -6.22 -13.49 -3.83
N GLY A 77 -7.01 -13.47 -2.76
CA GLY A 77 -6.86 -14.38 -1.62
C GLY A 77 -5.65 -14.11 -0.70
N SER A 78 -4.82 -13.10 -0.97
CA SER A 78 -3.66 -12.79 -0.12
C SER A 78 -3.99 -11.98 1.14
N LEU A 79 -5.18 -11.36 1.20
CA LEU A 79 -5.60 -10.58 2.36
C LEU A 79 -5.87 -11.49 3.56
N SER A 80 -5.18 -11.22 4.66
CA SER A 80 -5.41 -11.82 5.97
C SER A 80 -5.62 -10.71 6.99
N ILE A 81 -6.63 -10.86 7.85
CA ILE A 81 -6.91 -9.94 8.96
C ILE A 81 -6.87 -10.73 10.26
N SER A 82 -6.02 -10.31 11.19
CA SER A 82 -5.89 -10.92 12.52
C SER A 82 -5.52 -9.88 13.56
N GLY A 83 -6.19 -9.90 14.71
CA GLY A 83 -5.90 -8.97 15.82
C GLY A 83 -6.00 -7.49 15.44
N GLY A 84 -6.88 -7.12 14.50
CA GLY A 84 -7.01 -5.74 14.02
C GLY A 84 -5.90 -5.27 13.08
N VAL A 85 -5.03 -6.19 12.62
CA VAL A 85 -3.98 -5.95 11.63
C VAL A 85 -4.37 -6.63 10.34
N ALA A 86 -4.28 -5.90 9.23
CA ALA A 86 -4.47 -6.42 7.89
C ALA A 86 -3.11 -6.59 7.20
N THR A 87 -2.91 -7.74 6.57
CA THR A 87 -1.75 -8.04 5.73
C THR A 87 -2.22 -8.50 4.36
N PHE A 88 -1.61 -8.00 3.29
CA PHE A 88 -1.83 -8.48 1.93
C PHE A 88 -0.52 -8.47 1.13
N SER A 89 -0.48 -9.21 0.03
CA SER A 89 0.70 -9.29 -0.83
C SER A 89 0.35 -9.17 -2.31
N GLY A 90 1.36 -8.93 -3.13
CA GLY A 90 1.16 -8.67 -4.54
C GLY A 90 2.46 -8.53 -5.32
N THR A 91 2.32 -8.03 -6.54
CA THR A 91 3.45 -7.63 -7.37
C THR A 91 3.33 -6.17 -7.76
N ALA A 92 4.46 -5.46 -7.75
CA ALA A 92 4.54 -4.05 -8.08
C ALA A 92 5.45 -3.78 -9.28
N THR A 93 5.12 -2.68 -9.95
CA THR A 93 6.03 -1.93 -10.82
C THR A 93 6.61 -0.79 -10.00
N ILE A 94 7.92 -0.64 -10.04
CA ILE A 94 8.67 0.37 -9.29
C ILE A 94 9.39 1.26 -10.29
N HIS A 95 9.01 2.53 -10.34
CA HIS A 95 9.72 3.55 -11.08
C HIS A 95 10.56 4.36 -10.11
N VAL A 96 11.86 4.51 -10.39
CA VAL A 96 12.79 5.28 -9.58
C VAL A 96 13.49 6.30 -10.45
N VAL A 97 13.51 7.55 -10.01
CA VAL A 97 14.31 8.62 -10.60
C VAL A 97 15.21 9.18 -9.51
N GLY A 98 16.51 9.22 -9.78
CA GLY A 98 17.50 9.62 -8.79
C GLY A 98 18.84 10.00 -9.40
N THR A 99 19.81 10.20 -8.52
CA THR A 99 21.21 10.43 -8.89
C THR A 99 22.06 9.25 -8.47
N THR A 100 23.07 8.98 -9.28
CA THR A 100 24.13 7.98 -9.10
C THR A 100 25.48 8.68 -9.17
N SER A 101 26.58 7.97 -8.93
CA SER A 101 27.93 8.52 -9.08
C SER A 101 28.23 9.04 -10.49
N THR A 102 27.53 8.54 -11.51
CA THR A 102 27.73 8.93 -12.92
C THR A 102 26.68 9.92 -13.44
N GLY A 103 25.77 10.39 -12.58
CA GLY A 103 24.72 11.35 -12.95
C GLY A 103 23.30 10.83 -12.71
N ARG A 104 22.32 11.46 -13.37
CA ARG A 104 20.90 11.13 -13.20
C ARG A 104 20.55 9.80 -13.87
N LEU A 105 19.77 8.98 -13.19
CA LEU A 105 19.28 7.70 -13.71
C LEU A 105 17.77 7.58 -13.45
N ALA A 106 17.06 7.03 -14.43
CA ALA A 106 15.69 6.56 -14.30
C ALA A 106 15.68 5.04 -14.51
N MET A 107 15.04 4.31 -13.60
CA MET A 107 14.97 2.85 -13.62
C MET A 107 13.54 2.39 -13.41
N THR A 108 13.16 1.30 -14.08
CA THR A 108 11.89 0.62 -13.86
C THR A 108 12.14 -0.84 -13.53
N LEU A 109 11.60 -1.30 -12.40
CA LEU A 109 11.55 -2.70 -12.01
C LEU A 109 10.10 -3.18 -12.15
N THR A 110 9.87 -4.36 -12.70
CA THR A 110 8.52 -4.91 -12.89
C THR A 110 8.40 -6.28 -12.24
N GLY A 111 7.18 -6.63 -11.82
CA GLY A 111 6.91 -7.94 -11.21
C GLY A 111 7.56 -8.12 -9.84
N VAL A 112 7.88 -7.02 -9.14
CA VAL A 112 8.58 -7.08 -7.85
C VAL A 112 7.59 -7.51 -6.76
N PRO A 113 7.82 -8.63 -6.05
CA PRO A 113 6.95 -9.05 -4.96
C PRO A 113 6.96 -8.05 -3.81
N PHE A 114 5.79 -7.80 -3.22
CA PHE A 114 5.66 -6.98 -2.03
C PHE A 114 4.68 -7.57 -1.01
N THR A 115 4.86 -7.19 0.26
CA THR A 115 3.92 -7.46 1.36
C THR A 115 3.62 -6.14 2.09
N SER A 116 2.34 -5.88 2.32
CA SER A 116 1.84 -4.68 3.01
C SER A 116 1.15 -5.08 4.29
N THR A 117 1.57 -4.52 5.42
CA THR A 117 0.98 -4.76 6.75
C THR A 117 0.57 -3.45 7.39
N GLN A 118 -0.62 -3.39 7.99
CA GLN A 118 -1.17 -2.17 8.56
C GLN A 118 -2.17 -2.42 9.69
N ALA A 119 -2.26 -1.47 10.62
CA ALA A 119 -3.35 -1.39 11.59
C ALA A 119 -4.28 -0.21 11.28
N ALA A 120 -5.55 -0.35 11.65
CA ALA A 120 -6.58 0.65 11.44
C ALA A 120 -6.43 1.89 12.34
N GLY A 121 -7.06 2.99 11.93
CA GLY A 121 -7.11 4.25 12.65
C GLY A 121 -6.86 5.47 11.77
N GLY A 122 -6.79 6.64 12.41
CA GLY A 122 -6.42 7.91 11.77
C GLY A 122 -4.96 8.29 12.01
N ALA A 123 -4.66 9.58 11.81
CA ALA A 123 -3.36 10.16 12.09
C ALA A 123 -2.86 9.83 13.51
N GLY A 124 -1.59 9.44 13.65
CA GLY A 124 -0.94 9.08 14.91
C GLY A 124 -1.35 7.72 15.50
N VAL A 125 -2.35 7.04 14.91
CA VAL A 125 -2.87 5.75 15.42
C VAL A 125 -2.68 4.64 14.38
N ALA A 126 -3.14 4.87 13.15
CA ALA A 126 -2.87 3.95 12.06
C ALA A 126 -1.38 3.92 11.73
N TRP A 127 -0.86 2.74 11.41
CA TRP A 127 0.50 2.55 10.95
C TRP A 127 0.54 1.62 9.76
N HIS A 128 1.62 1.74 8.99
CA HIS A 128 1.86 0.94 7.80
C HIS A 128 3.33 0.50 7.72
N GLN A 129 3.53 -0.72 7.25
CA GLN A 129 4.82 -1.30 6.88
C GLN A 129 4.71 -1.91 5.48
N LEU A 130 5.68 -1.59 4.63
CA LEU A 130 5.83 -2.16 3.30
C LEU A 130 7.13 -2.94 3.22
N ASP A 131 7.05 -4.19 2.82
CA ASP A 131 8.20 -4.99 2.43
C ASP A 131 8.20 -5.17 0.91
N VAL A 132 9.32 -4.86 0.26
CA VAL A 132 9.50 -5.03 -1.19
C VAL A 132 10.74 -5.87 -1.42
N SER A 133 10.56 -7.04 -2.03
CA SER A 133 11.64 -8.01 -2.26
C SER A 133 12.74 -7.40 -3.13
N GLY A 134 13.99 -7.50 -2.68
CA GLY A 134 15.16 -6.95 -3.39
C GLY A 134 15.30 -5.42 -3.33
N VAL A 135 14.39 -4.72 -2.63
CA VAL A 135 14.41 -3.26 -2.45
C VAL A 135 14.58 -2.90 -0.98
N GLY A 136 13.82 -3.54 -0.09
CA GLY A 136 13.93 -3.39 1.36
C GLY A 136 12.57 -3.23 2.06
N THR A 137 12.64 -2.97 3.36
CA THR A 137 11.48 -2.78 4.24
C THR A 137 11.36 -1.31 4.64
N PHE A 138 10.15 -0.78 4.59
CA PHE A 138 9.79 0.61 4.91
C PHE A 138 8.73 0.61 6.01
N GLY A 139 9.03 1.25 7.15
CA GLY A 139 8.18 1.20 8.34
C GLY A 139 8.58 0.07 9.32
N PRO A 140 7.76 -0.21 10.35
CA PRO A 140 6.42 0.33 10.57
C PRO A 140 6.48 1.83 10.91
N ALA A 141 5.61 2.62 10.30
CA ALA A 141 5.51 4.05 10.53
C ALA A 141 4.05 4.48 10.69
N PHE A 142 3.81 5.37 11.66
CA PHE A 142 2.48 5.94 11.88
C PHE A 142 2.11 6.94 10.77
N MET A 143 0.81 6.98 10.45
CA MET A 143 0.27 7.98 9.54
C MET A 143 0.37 9.38 10.16
N LYS A 144 0.89 10.34 9.41
CA LYS A 144 0.82 11.77 9.75
C LYS A 144 -0.56 12.36 9.42
N SER A 145 -1.20 11.85 8.36
CA SER A 145 -2.54 12.22 7.95
C SER A 145 -3.20 11.06 7.19
N GLY A 146 -4.53 11.12 7.06
CA GLY A 146 -5.33 10.08 6.40
C GLY A 146 -5.91 9.06 7.36
N HIS A 147 -6.33 7.91 6.82
CA HIS A 147 -7.03 6.88 7.60
C HIS A 147 -6.84 5.49 6.98
N ILE A 148 -6.87 4.47 7.83
CA ILE A 148 -6.93 3.05 7.45
C ILE A 148 -8.16 2.43 8.11
N THR A 149 -9.00 1.79 7.30
CA THR A 149 -10.18 1.06 7.76
C THR A 149 -10.05 -0.41 7.39
N ILE A 150 -10.28 -1.29 8.35
CA ILE A 150 -10.23 -2.74 8.21
C ILE A 150 -11.64 -3.29 8.49
N TRP A 151 -12.14 -4.12 7.58
CA TRP A 151 -13.37 -4.89 7.69
C TRP A 151 -12.99 -6.37 7.70
N PRO A 152 -13.08 -7.06 8.85
CA PRO A 152 -12.72 -8.48 8.96
C PRO A 152 -13.68 -9.39 8.20
#